data_AF-A0A091CMX8-F1
#
_entry.id   AF-A0A091CMX8-F1
#
_cell.length_a   1.000
_cell.length_b   1.000
_cell.length_c   1.000
_cell.angle_alpha   90.00
_cell.angle_beta   90.00
_cell.angle_gamma   90.00
#
_symmetry.space_group_name_H-M   'P 1'
#
loop_
_entity.id
_entity.type
_entity.pdbx_description
1 polymer ?
#
loop_
_entity_poly.entity_id
_entity_poly.type
_entity_poly.pdbx_seq_one_letter_code
_entity_poly.pdbx_strand_id
1 'polypeptide(L)'
;MLSGPVTAVGGSAGPPGQAVLKPHRCLQLQKQLSELDEDDLCYEFRRERFTVHRTHLYFLHYEHEPAADGTDVTLVAQLSMDRLQMLEAICKHWEGPISLALYLSDAEAQQFLRYAQGSEVLMGRHNVGYHIVYKEGQFYPVNLLRNVAMKHTSTPYMFLSDIDFLPMYGLYEYLRGEMQGGAVRSLVRTQCLPQGQPQGHVRMQLEAGPQAPSSILSNTPLQDRGRQQTLTEGGMPTGSGSWRRIRAGHAGGCRCTAGKTGMGQPVPSLILTNLIFPEALGWCWLCATITRMRTATCGRASGASFLEHCGRQSQRQKSIVQLDLASTKKAMIVPAFETLRYRLSFPKSKAELLSMLDMGTLFTFRYHVWTKGHAPTNFAKWRTATTPYRVEWEADFEPYVVVRRDCPEYDRRFVGFGWNKVAHIMELDAQEYEFTVLPNAYMIHMPHAPSFDITKFRSNKQYRVCLKTLKEEFQQDMSRRHGFAALKYLTAENNS
;
A
#
# COMPACT_ATOMS: atom_id res chain seq x y z
N MET A 1 14.97 58.57 -31.63
CA MET A 1 15.65 58.62 -30.31
C MET A 1 14.69 59.36 -29.39
N LEU A 2 13.80 58.64 -28.70
CA LEU A 2 14.04 57.91 -27.45
C LEU A 2 14.06 58.86 -26.24
N SER A 3 12.87 59.27 -25.81
CA SER A 3 12.57 59.66 -24.44
C SER A 3 11.85 58.49 -23.75
N GLY A 4 12.25 58.15 -22.53
CA GLY A 4 11.66 57.07 -21.74
C GLY A 4 11.92 57.29 -20.25
N PRO A 5 10.92 57.11 -19.37
CA PRO A 5 11.05 57.39 -17.94
C PRO A 5 11.77 56.26 -17.20
N VAL A 6 12.48 56.60 -16.12
CA VAL A 6 13.08 55.64 -15.20
C VAL A 6 12.00 55.03 -14.31
N THR A 7 11.78 53.72 -14.41
CA THR A 7 10.90 52.96 -13.51
C THR A 7 11.69 52.34 -12.36
N ALA A 8 11.31 52.67 -11.12
CA ALA A 8 11.88 52.06 -9.93
C ALA A 8 11.28 50.65 -9.70
N VAL A 9 12.11 49.61 -9.75
CA VAL A 9 11.68 48.22 -9.51
C VAL A 9 11.75 47.91 -8.00
N GLY A 10 10.75 48.40 -7.27
CA GLY A 10 10.58 48.16 -5.83
C GLY A 10 9.62 47.01 -5.51
N GLY A 11 9.99 45.78 -5.88
CA GLY A 11 9.16 44.59 -5.63
C GLY A 11 9.33 44.03 -4.21
N SER A 12 8.54 44.50 -3.24
CA SER A 12 8.55 43.94 -1.88
C SER A 12 7.88 42.57 -1.84
N ALA A 13 8.62 41.55 -1.42
CA ALA A 13 8.06 40.23 -1.13
C ALA A 13 7.14 40.32 0.11
N GLY A 14 5.85 40.04 -0.07
CA GLY A 14 4.91 39.94 1.04
C GLY A 14 5.13 38.66 1.87
N PRO A 15 4.77 38.66 3.17
CA PRO A 15 4.89 37.48 4.02
C PRO A 15 3.97 36.33 3.55
N PRO A 16 4.34 35.06 3.80
CA PRO A 16 3.55 33.91 3.38
C PRO A 16 2.14 33.93 3.99
N GLY A 17 1.15 33.70 3.13
CA GLY A 17 -0.24 34.08 3.41
C GLY A 17 -0.98 33.18 4.38
N GLN A 18 -1.70 33.79 5.33
CA GLN A 18 -2.83 33.14 6.00
C GLN A 18 -3.93 32.85 4.98
N ALA A 19 -4.51 31.64 5.04
CA ALA A 19 -5.57 31.22 4.10
C ALA A 19 -6.92 31.86 4.45
N VAL A 20 -7.08 33.16 4.14
CA VAL A 20 -8.35 33.90 4.33
C VAL A 20 -9.46 33.23 3.51
N LEU A 21 -10.55 32.84 4.17
CA LEU A 21 -11.74 32.32 3.48
C LEU A 21 -12.33 33.40 2.56
N LYS A 22 -12.50 33.08 1.27
CA LYS A 22 -13.23 33.96 0.34
C LYS A 22 -14.64 34.23 0.89
N PRO A 23 -15.16 35.49 0.89
CA PRO A 23 -16.40 35.84 1.58
C PRO A 23 -17.60 34.95 1.26
N HIS A 24 -17.79 34.60 -0.02
CA HIS A 24 -18.86 33.71 -0.48
C HIS A 24 -18.80 32.29 0.15
N ARG A 25 -17.60 31.79 0.48
CA ARG A 25 -17.43 30.50 1.15
C ARG A 25 -17.77 30.58 2.64
N CYS A 26 -17.53 31.72 3.27
CA CYS A 26 -17.92 31.96 4.66
C CYS A 26 -19.46 31.98 4.80
N LEU A 27 -20.15 32.73 3.92
CA LEU A 27 -21.63 32.76 3.88
C LEU A 27 -22.24 31.38 3.62
N GLN A 28 -21.64 30.58 2.73
CA GLN A 28 -22.11 29.21 2.48
C GLN A 28 -21.93 28.29 3.69
N LEU A 29 -20.79 28.35 4.39
CA LEU A 29 -20.55 27.58 5.60
C LEU A 29 -21.49 28.01 6.74
N GLN A 30 -21.70 29.31 6.92
CA GLN A 30 -22.64 29.85 7.90
C GLN A 30 -24.07 29.35 7.64
N LYS A 31 -24.50 29.34 6.38
CA LYS A 31 -25.78 28.75 5.98
C LYS A 31 -25.85 27.26 6.34
N GLN A 32 -24.84 26.46 5.95
CA GLN A 32 -24.82 25.01 6.21
C GLN A 32 -24.79 24.68 7.70
N LEU A 33 -24.17 25.52 8.55
CA LEU A 33 -24.22 25.39 10.00
C LEU A 33 -25.59 25.76 10.58
N SER A 34 -26.27 26.78 10.04
CA SER A 34 -27.65 27.13 10.45
C SER A 34 -28.73 26.16 9.93
N GLU A 35 -28.37 25.25 9.03
CA GLU A 35 -29.21 24.16 8.53
C GLU A 35 -28.99 22.84 9.32
N LEU A 36 -28.17 22.85 10.37
CA LEU A 36 -28.02 21.71 11.28
C LEU A 36 -29.11 21.72 12.36
N ASP A 37 -29.81 20.61 12.48
CA ASP A 37 -30.71 20.32 13.60
C ASP A 37 -29.89 19.91 14.83
N GLU A 38 -30.06 20.64 15.95
CA GLU A 38 -29.34 20.36 17.21
C GLU A 38 -29.91 19.13 17.95
N ASP A 39 -31.15 18.73 17.64
CA ASP A 39 -31.77 17.50 18.15
C ASP A 39 -31.37 16.24 17.34
N ASP A 40 -30.63 16.39 16.24
CA ASP A 40 -30.08 15.24 15.49
C ASP A 40 -29.08 14.47 16.38
N LEU A 41 -29.35 13.17 16.59
CA LEU A 41 -28.46 12.22 17.28
C LEU A 41 -27.01 12.23 16.74
N CYS A 42 -26.80 12.72 15.52
CA CYS A 42 -25.54 12.79 14.81
C CYS A 42 -25.04 14.23 14.55
N TYR A 43 -25.69 15.25 15.14
CA TYR A 43 -25.29 16.67 15.09
C TYR A 43 -23.78 16.87 15.30
N GLU A 44 -23.20 16.23 16.31
CA GLU A 44 -21.76 16.29 16.60
C GLU A 44 -20.89 15.88 15.40
N PHE A 45 -21.23 14.81 14.68
CA PHE A 45 -20.50 14.43 13.45
C PHE A 45 -20.75 15.42 12.30
N ARG A 46 -21.98 15.93 12.16
CA ARG A 46 -22.33 16.88 11.11
C ARG A 46 -21.65 18.23 11.30
N ARG A 47 -21.53 18.73 12.54
CA ARG A 47 -20.81 19.96 12.87
C ARG A 47 -19.34 19.87 12.47
N GLU A 48 -18.67 18.76 12.80
CA GLU A 48 -17.24 18.56 12.50
C GLU A 48 -16.92 18.45 11.00
N ARG A 49 -17.88 18.02 10.18
CA ARG A 49 -17.79 18.11 8.71
C ARG A 49 -17.58 19.56 8.24
N PHE A 50 -18.08 20.54 8.99
CA PHE A 50 -18.06 21.97 8.63
C PHE A 50 -17.05 22.80 9.43
N THR A 51 -16.46 22.29 10.53
CA THR A 51 -15.37 22.93 11.30
C THR A 51 -14.26 23.45 10.37
N VAL A 52 -13.77 24.68 10.65
CA VAL A 52 -12.80 25.42 9.81
C VAL A 52 -11.49 25.61 10.57
N HIS A 53 -10.69 24.54 10.62
CA HIS A 53 -9.39 24.58 11.28
C HIS A 53 -8.45 25.62 10.65
N ARG A 54 -7.88 26.51 11.47
CA ARG A 54 -6.68 27.28 11.12
C ARG A 54 -5.62 26.29 10.62
N THR A 55 -4.95 26.62 9.52
CA THR A 55 -3.92 25.76 8.89
C THR A 55 -2.70 26.59 8.51
N HIS A 56 -1.50 26.10 8.87
CA HIS A 56 -0.20 26.65 8.48
C HIS A 56 0.46 25.66 7.52
N LEU A 57 0.59 26.05 6.25
CA LEU A 57 1.18 25.22 5.19
C LEU A 57 2.69 25.44 5.13
N TYR A 58 3.47 24.35 4.96
CA TYR A 58 4.94 24.40 4.91
C TYR A 58 5.56 25.12 6.12
N PHE A 59 5.18 24.63 7.31
CA PHE A 59 5.61 25.18 8.62
C PHE A 59 7.13 25.08 8.85
N LEU A 60 7.78 24.13 8.19
CA LEU A 60 9.23 24.09 8.01
C LEU A 60 9.54 24.25 6.51
N HIS A 61 10.75 24.69 6.19
CA HIS A 61 11.19 24.89 4.81
C HIS A 61 11.01 23.62 3.96
N TYR A 62 10.37 23.79 2.80
CA TYR A 62 10.09 22.72 1.84
C TYR A 62 10.65 23.11 0.46
N GLU A 63 11.41 22.20 -0.12
CA GLU A 63 12.00 22.30 -1.46
C GLU A 63 12.02 20.90 -2.09
N HIS A 64 11.44 20.75 -3.28
CA HIS A 64 11.45 19.51 -4.05
C HIS A 64 11.49 19.84 -5.55
N GLU A 65 12.60 19.50 -6.19
CA GLU A 65 12.76 19.58 -7.65
C GLU A 65 12.10 18.34 -8.31
N PRO A 66 11.03 18.50 -9.10
CA PRO A 66 10.33 17.37 -9.70
C PRO A 66 11.19 16.64 -10.75
N ALA A 67 11.17 15.31 -10.74
CA ALA A 67 11.86 14.52 -11.76
C ALA A 67 11.31 14.83 -13.17
N ALA A 68 12.22 15.08 -14.11
CA ALA A 68 11.91 15.42 -15.50
C ALA A 68 11.18 14.31 -16.29
N ASP A 69 11.06 13.11 -15.72
CA ASP A 69 10.29 11.99 -16.27
C ASP A 69 8.79 12.00 -15.87
N GLY A 70 8.39 12.89 -14.96
CA GLY A 70 7.01 13.00 -14.47
C GLY A 70 6.54 11.79 -13.64
N THR A 71 7.45 10.99 -13.09
CA THR A 71 7.11 9.73 -12.39
C THR A 71 7.11 9.81 -10.87
N ASP A 72 7.54 10.94 -10.30
CA ASP A 72 7.59 11.13 -8.85
C ASP A 72 6.27 10.80 -8.15
N VAL A 73 6.42 10.22 -6.95
CA VAL A 73 5.32 9.86 -6.05
C VAL A 73 5.52 10.58 -4.72
N THR A 74 4.54 11.36 -4.25
CA THR A 74 4.58 11.89 -2.88
C THR A 74 3.99 10.87 -1.91
N LEU A 75 4.70 10.53 -0.82
CA LEU A 75 4.06 9.81 0.29
C LEU A 75 3.16 10.79 1.05
N VAL A 76 1.88 10.47 1.14
CA VAL A 76 0.86 11.29 1.78
C VAL A 76 0.41 10.60 3.06
N ALA A 77 0.61 11.28 4.19
CA ALA A 77 0.17 10.79 5.50
C ALA A 77 -0.30 11.95 6.41
N GLN A 78 -0.79 11.59 7.59
CA GLN A 78 -1.25 12.52 8.61
C GLN A 78 -0.96 11.96 10.00
N LEU A 79 -0.74 12.83 11.00
CA LEU A 79 -0.30 12.43 12.34
C LEU A 79 -0.61 13.44 13.45
N SER A 80 -0.57 12.96 14.69
CA SER A 80 -0.57 13.73 15.94
C SER A 80 0.73 13.51 16.73
N MET A 81 0.93 14.25 17.82
CA MET A 81 2.16 14.20 18.63
C MET A 81 2.56 12.79 19.10
N ASP A 82 1.58 11.92 19.40
CA ASP A 82 1.79 10.53 19.82
C ASP A 82 2.26 9.59 18.68
N ARG A 83 2.60 10.16 17.51
CA ARG A 83 3.18 9.46 16.36
C ARG A 83 4.45 10.08 15.79
N LEU A 84 5.01 11.14 16.40
CA LEU A 84 6.24 11.76 15.91
C LEU A 84 7.41 10.77 15.78
N GLN A 85 7.50 9.75 16.64
CA GLN A 85 8.52 8.70 16.56
C GLN A 85 8.54 7.92 15.23
N MET A 86 7.43 7.90 14.47
CA MET A 86 7.38 7.26 13.15
C MET A 86 7.98 8.12 12.04
N LEU A 87 8.05 9.44 12.23
CA LEU A 87 8.45 10.40 11.19
C LEU A 87 9.88 10.15 10.70
N GLU A 88 10.85 10.07 11.62
CA GLU A 88 12.23 9.71 11.28
C GLU A 88 12.35 8.35 10.58
N ALA A 89 11.52 7.38 10.96
CA ALA A 89 11.58 6.04 10.39
C ALA A 89 11.04 6.03 8.96
N ILE A 90 9.95 6.76 8.68
CA ILE A 90 9.46 6.96 7.31
C ILE A 90 10.51 7.68 6.46
N CYS A 91 11.12 8.75 6.98
CA CYS A 91 12.19 9.51 6.31
C CYS A 91 13.50 8.72 6.06
N LYS A 92 13.63 7.51 6.64
CA LYS A 92 14.74 6.54 6.40
C LYS A 92 14.32 5.36 5.49
N HIS A 93 13.03 5.25 5.17
CA HIS A 93 12.47 4.20 4.32
C HIS A 93 11.95 4.73 2.98
N TRP A 94 11.67 6.03 2.90
CA TRP A 94 11.14 6.72 1.73
C TRP A 94 12.00 7.93 1.37
N GLU A 95 12.72 7.83 0.24
CA GLU A 95 13.62 8.89 -0.21
C GLU A 95 12.93 9.99 -1.02
N GLY A 96 11.76 9.69 -1.61
CA GLY A 96 10.96 10.63 -2.36
C GLY A 96 10.33 11.75 -1.52
N PRO A 97 9.57 12.65 -2.16
CA PRO A 97 8.85 13.70 -1.46
C PRO A 97 7.78 13.12 -0.53
N ILE A 98 7.48 13.86 0.53
CA ILE A 98 6.47 13.51 1.53
C ILE A 98 5.59 14.75 1.79
N SER A 99 4.28 14.57 1.97
CA SER A 99 3.38 15.62 2.51
C SER A 99 2.65 15.08 3.75
N LEU A 100 2.68 15.86 4.82
CA LEU A 100 2.22 15.49 6.16
C LEU A 100 1.28 16.54 6.73
N ALA A 101 0.06 16.16 7.07
CA ALA A 101 -0.83 16.98 7.89
C ALA A 101 -0.67 16.63 9.38
N LEU A 102 -0.20 17.59 10.18
CA LEU A 102 0.04 17.44 11.61
C LEU A 102 -1.09 18.11 12.40
N TYR A 103 -1.79 17.34 13.25
CA TYR A 103 -2.92 17.83 14.03
C TYR A 103 -2.51 18.25 15.45
N LEU A 104 -2.19 19.55 15.62
CA LEU A 104 -1.45 20.08 16.78
C LEU A 104 -2.12 21.30 17.42
N SER A 105 -1.97 21.49 18.73
CA SER A 105 -2.17 22.80 19.36
C SER A 105 -0.95 23.72 19.15
N ASP A 106 -1.05 25.02 19.44
CA ASP A 106 0.08 25.96 19.34
C ASP A 106 1.30 25.55 20.20
N ALA A 107 1.06 25.00 21.39
CA ALA A 107 2.13 24.48 22.25
C ALA A 107 2.83 23.26 21.63
N GLU A 108 2.05 22.35 21.03
CA GLU A 108 2.55 21.17 20.33
C GLU A 108 3.27 21.53 19.02
N ALA A 109 2.82 22.56 18.29
CA ALA A 109 3.52 23.09 17.12
C ALA A 109 4.92 23.61 17.48
N GLN A 110 5.05 24.30 18.62
CA GLN A 110 6.35 24.74 19.13
C GLN A 110 7.22 23.57 19.64
N GLN A 111 6.61 22.52 20.17
CA GLN A 111 7.33 21.28 20.52
C GLN A 111 7.80 20.52 19.28
N PHE A 112 6.98 20.45 18.22
CA PHE A 112 7.33 19.85 16.94
C PHE A 112 8.49 20.58 16.27
N LEU A 113 8.51 21.92 16.28
CA LEU A 113 9.64 22.71 15.76
C LEU A 113 10.97 22.30 16.43
N ARG A 114 11.00 22.21 17.77
CA ARG A 114 12.19 21.78 18.51
C ARG A 114 12.56 20.31 18.25
N TYR A 115 11.57 19.44 18.09
CA TYR A 115 11.80 18.02 17.74
C TYR A 115 12.45 17.88 16.35
N ALA A 116 11.93 18.58 15.34
CA ALA A 116 12.49 18.58 13.99
C ALA A 116 13.91 19.17 13.98
N GLN A 117 14.13 20.31 14.64
CA GLN A 117 15.44 20.94 14.77
C GLN A 117 16.48 20.08 15.50
N GLY A 118 16.04 19.23 16.44
CA GLY A 118 16.91 18.28 17.15
C GLY A 118 17.20 16.98 16.40
N SER A 119 16.64 16.77 15.21
CA SER A 119 16.81 15.55 14.42
C SER A 119 17.58 15.81 13.14
N GLU A 120 18.80 15.26 13.04
CA GLU A 120 19.66 15.34 11.85
C GLU A 120 18.93 14.86 10.58
N VAL A 121 18.08 13.84 10.73
CA VAL A 121 17.30 13.20 9.66
C VAL A 121 16.22 14.13 9.11
N LEU A 122 15.63 14.97 9.95
CA LEU A 122 14.55 15.88 9.56
C LEU A 122 15.09 17.24 9.12
N MET A 123 16.18 17.71 9.73
CA MET A 123 16.92 18.90 9.28
C MET A 123 17.60 18.68 7.93
N GLY A 124 18.10 17.47 7.65
CA GLY A 124 18.76 17.12 6.38
C GLY A 124 17.82 16.83 5.21
N ARG A 125 16.49 16.95 5.37
CA ARG A 125 15.49 16.62 4.32
C ARG A 125 14.53 17.77 4.05
N HIS A 126 14.73 18.47 2.94
CA HIS A 126 13.86 19.58 2.52
C HIS A 126 12.66 19.11 1.67
N ASN A 127 12.64 17.88 1.16
CA ASN A 127 11.51 17.34 0.38
C ASN A 127 10.31 16.84 1.22
N VAL A 128 10.18 17.31 2.47
CA VAL A 128 9.08 16.94 3.38
C VAL A 128 8.20 18.15 3.69
N GLY A 129 6.99 18.18 3.15
CA GLY A 129 5.99 19.23 3.36
C GLY A 129 5.24 19.04 4.67
N TYR A 130 5.51 19.90 5.65
CA TYR A 130 4.85 19.87 6.96
C TYR A 130 3.70 20.88 7.02
N HIS A 131 2.47 20.41 7.16
CA HIS A 131 1.26 21.24 7.19
C HIS A 131 0.58 21.11 8.56
N ILE A 132 0.67 22.13 9.42
CA ILE A 132 0.01 22.11 10.73
C ILE A 132 -1.45 22.50 10.57
N VAL A 133 -2.35 21.60 10.95
CA VAL A 133 -3.78 21.85 11.10
C VAL A 133 -4.06 21.96 12.59
N TYR A 134 -4.60 23.10 13.04
CA TYR A 134 -4.72 23.35 14.47
C TYR A 134 -5.88 22.58 15.11
N LYS A 135 -5.66 22.11 16.35
CA LYS A 135 -6.64 21.36 17.14
C LYS A 135 -7.89 22.19 17.44
N GLU A 136 -9.04 21.66 17.06
CA GLU A 136 -10.36 22.26 17.20
C GLU A 136 -11.42 21.15 17.12
N GLY A 137 -12.53 21.25 17.86
CA GLY A 137 -13.54 20.20 17.88
C GLY A 137 -13.21 18.99 18.78
N GLN A 138 -14.10 18.00 18.75
CA GLN A 138 -14.13 16.83 19.64
C GLN A 138 -13.54 15.55 19.02
N PHE A 139 -13.46 15.45 17.69
CA PHE A 139 -13.04 14.25 16.96
C PHE A 139 -11.74 14.50 16.21
N TYR A 140 -10.95 13.46 15.95
CA TYR A 140 -9.78 13.57 15.09
C TYR A 140 -10.21 13.73 13.62
N PRO A 141 -9.92 14.84 12.92
CA PRO A 141 -10.53 15.17 11.62
C PRO A 141 -9.81 14.46 10.46
N VAL A 142 -9.64 13.14 10.55
CA VAL A 142 -8.70 12.35 9.74
C VAL A 142 -8.80 12.55 8.23
N ASN A 143 -10.00 12.66 7.68
CA ASN A 143 -10.21 12.85 6.24
C ASN A 143 -9.93 14.29 5.80
N LEU A 144 -10.15 15.31 6.65
CA LEU A 144 -9.66 16.66 6.37
C LEU A 144 -8.12 16.68 6.35
N LEU A 145 -7.46 16.01 7.30
CA LEU A 145 -6.01 15.95 7.37
C LEU A 145 -5.41 15.28 6.11
N ARG A 146 -6.00 14.17 5.65
CA ARG A 146 -5.63 13.54 4.37
C ARG A 146 -5.79 14.51 3.19
N ASN A 147 -6.92 15.21 3.08
CA ASN A 147 -7.15 16.17 1.99
C ASN A 147 -6.17 17.36 2.06
N VAL A 148 -5.81 17.85 3.25
CA VAL A 148 -4.79 18.90 3.43
C VAL A 148 -3.43 18.42 2.91
N ALA A 149 -3.01 17.19 3.21
CA ALA A 149 -1.75 16.67 2.68
C ALA A 149 -1.81 16.42 1.15
N MET A 150 -2.83 15.69 0.65
CA MET A 150 -3.02 15.42 -0.79
C MET A 150 -2.96 16.69 -1.64
N LYS A 151 -3.64 17.75 -1.20
CA LYS A 151 -3.78 19.01 -1.94
C LYS A 151 -2.47 19.79 -2.10
N HIS A 152 -1.48 19.55 -1.23
CA HIS A 152 -0.19 20.23 -1.27
C HIS A 152 0.94 19.30 -1.74
N THR A 153 0.60 18.22 -2.43
CA THR A 153 1.57 17.44 -3.21
C THR A 153 1.89 18.14 -4.54
N SER A 154 3.17 18.16 -4.92
CA SER A 154 3.68 18.71 -6.18
C SER A 154 3.73 17.68 -7.32
N THR A 155 3.71 16.39 -6.98
CA THR A 155 3.99 15.28 -7.89
C THR A 155 2.75 14.75 -8.62
N PRO A 156 2.89 14.12 -9.81
CA PRO A 156 1.74 13.56 -10.55
C PRO A 156 1.04 12.39 -9.84
N TYR A 157 1.77 11.65 -8.99
CA TYR A 157 1.25 10.51 -8.23
C TYR A 157 1.39 10.72 -6.72
N MET A 158 0.53 10.05 -5.95
CA MET A 158 0.48 10.07 -4.49
C MET A 158 0.37 8.64 -3.95
N PHE A 159 1.17 8.30 -2.95
CA PHE A 159 1.03 7.07 -2.16
C PHE A 159 0.28 7.40 -0.86
N LEU A 160 -0.96 6.93 -0.75
CA LEU A 160 -1.85 7.23 0.38
C LEU A 160 -1.60 6.24 1.52
N SER A 161 -0.93 6.68 2.58
CA SER A 161 -0.53 5.85 3.73
C SER A 161 -1.04 6.41 5.06
N ASP A 162 -1.11 5.54 6.08
CA ASP A 162 -1.15 5.98 7.48
C ASP A 162 0.30 6.08 8.02
N ILE A 163 0.51 6.89 9.07
CA ILE A 163 1.84 7.14 9.67
C ILE A 163 2.41 5.93 10.43
N ASP A 164 1.56 4.97 10.81
CA ASP A 164 1.95 3.75 11.54
C ASP A 164 2.58 2.67 10.62
N PHE A 165 2.89 3.00 9.37
CA PHE A 165 3.49 2.09 8.39
C PHE A 165 4.90 2.51 7.96
N LEU A 166 5.79 1.52 7.86
CA LEU A 166 7.07 1.66 7.21
C LEU A 166 7.03 0.96 5.83
N PRO A 167 7.27 1.68 4.71
CA PRO A 167 7.39 1.06 3.41
C PRO A 167 8.68 0.23 3.31
N MET A 168 8.75 -0.68 2.35
CA MET A 168 10.03 -1.35 2.05
C MET A 168 11.09 -0.36 1.55
N TYR A 169 12.36 -0.60 1.89
CA TYR A 169 13.47 0.17 1.33
C TYR A 169 13.44 0.13 -0.21
N GLY A 170 13.63 1.28 -0.85
CA GLY A 170 13.56 1.41 -2.31
C GLY A 170 12.15 1.39 -2.90
N LEU A 171 11.07 1.41 -2.09
CA LEU A 171 9.70 1.45 -2.63
C LEU A 171 9.46 2.64 -3.57
N TYR A 172 10.06 3.80 -3.26
CA TYR A 172 9.96 5.00 -4.10
C TYR A 172 10.43 4.76 -5.54
N GLU A 173 11.67 4.29 -5.71
CA GLU A 173 12.25 4.00 -7.03
C GLU A 173 11.57 2.81 -7.72
N TYR A 174 11.08 1.81 -6.97
CA TYR A 174 10.25 0.74 -7.52
C TYR A 174 8.95 1.29 -8.13
N LEU A 175 8.25 2.19 -7.42
CA LEU A 175 7.02 2.81 -7.92
C LEU A 175 7.29 3.71 -9.14
N ARG A 176 8.35 4.51 -9.12
CA ARG A 176 8.78 5.29 -10.30
C ARG A 176 9.06 4.38 -11.51
N GLY A 177 9.73 3.24 -11.30
CA GLY A 177 9.96 2.23 -12.34
C GLY A 177 8.66 1.64 -12.93
N GLU A 178 7.64 1.39 -12.11
CA GLU A 178 6.31 0.96 -12.60
C GLU A 178 5.60 2.09 -13.39
N MET A 179 5.85 3.37 -13.08
CA MET A 179 5.31 4.51 -13.84
C MET A 179 6.03 4.69 -15.19
N GLN A 180 7.37 4.66 -15.21
CA GLN A 180 8.17 4.67 -16.44
C GLN A 180 7.85 3.47 -17.34
N GLY A 181 7.54 2.31 -16.73
CA GLY A 181 7.24 1.05 -17.42
C GLY A 181 5.98 1.06 -18.30
N GLY A 182 5.07 2.02 -18.13
CA GLY A 182 3.95 2.25 -19.05
C GLY A 182 4.39 2.84 -20.41
N ALA A 183 5.42 3.68 -20.41
CA ALA A 183 5.94 4.34 -21.60
C ALA A 183 7.09 3.56 -22.29
N VAL A 184 7.94 2.87 -21.52
CA VAL A 184 9.21 2.31 -22.05
C VAL A 184 9.24 0.78 -22.03
N ARG A 185 8.48 0.16 -22.95
CA ARG A 185 8.67 -1.25 -23.36
C ARG A 185 8.74 -1.46 -24.87
N SER A 186 9.46 -0.59 -25.57
CA SER A 186 9.83 -0.78 -26.98
C SER A 186 11.27 -0.36 -27.31
N LEU A 187 12.26 -0.88 -26.56
CA LEU A 187 13.66 -0.84 -27.00
C LEU A 187 14.54 -1.92 -26.32
N VAL A 188 14.09 -3.18 -26.35
CA VAL A 188 15.03 -4.31 -26.24
C VAL A 188 15.88 -4.31 -27.51
N ARG A 189 17.00 -3.58 -27.47
CA ARG A 189 18.05 -3.68 -28.49
C ARG A 189 18.65 -5.08 -28.36
N THR A 190 18.25 -5.99 -29.24
CA THR A 190 18.89 -7.29 -29.38
C THR A 190 20.33 -7.07 -29.85
N GLN A 191 21.27 -6.97 -28.89
CA GLN A 191 22.68 -7.02 -29.19
C GLN A 191 23.03 -8.45 -29.59
N CYS A 192 22.97 -8.70 -30.90
CA CYS A 192 23.53 -9.90 -31.50
C CYS A 192 25.05 -9.85 -31.30
N LEU A 193 25.53 -10.48 -30.23
CA LEU A 193 26.95 -10.75 -30.03
C LEU A 193 27.47 -11.56 -31.24
N PRO A 194 28.51 -11.10 -31.96
CA PRO A 194 29.07 -11.87 -33.06
C PRO A 194 29.68 -13.15 -32.50
N GLN A 195 29.38 -14.30 -33.13
CA GLN A 195 29.96 -15.58 -32.73
C GLN A 195 31.47 -15.57 -33.01
N GLY A 196 32.25 -16.01 -32.02
CA GLY A 196 33.71 -15.99 -32.07
C GLY A 196 34.30 -17.00 -33.07
N GLN A 197 35.46 -16.65 -33.62
CA GLN A 197 36.30 -17.56 -34.41
C GLN A 197 36.94 -18.65 -33.52
N PRO A 198 37.33 -19.81 -34.08
CA PRO A 198 37.81 -20.96 -33.31
C PRO A 198 39.13 -20.69 -32.56
N GLN A 199 39.29 -21.38 -31.43
CA GLN A 199 40.42 -21.20 -30.51
C GLN A 199 41.73 -21.79 -31.06
N GLY A 200 42.82 -21.02 -30.96
CA GLY A 200 44.18 -21.54 -31.13
C GLY A 200 44.71 -22.20 -29.84
N HIS A 201 45.53 -23.24 -29.99
CA HIS A 201 46.14 -23.93 -28.84
C HIS A 201 47.07 -23.00 -28.04
N VAL A 202 46.84 -22.92 -26.72
CA VAL A 202 47.83 -22.41 -25.76
C VAL A 202 48.43 -23.59 -25.00
N ARG A 203 49.76 -23.68 -25.01
CA ARG A 203 50.54 -24.76 -24.40
C ARG A 203 50.95 -24.36 -22.98
N MET A 204 50.36 -24.99 -21.96
CA MET A 204 50.82 -24.82 -20.58
C MET A 204 52.21 -25.43 -20.41
N GLN A 205 53.11 -24.70 -19.75
CA GLN A 205 54.34 -25.23 -19.16
C GLN A 205 54.19 -25.26 -17.64
N LEU A 206 54.82 -26.25 -17.01
CA LEU A 206 54.88 -26.40 -15.55
C LEU A 206 56.23 -25.87 -15.04
N GLU A 207 56.18 -24.96 -14.08
CA GLU A 207 57.31 -24.65 -13.19
C GLU A 207 56.83 -24.76 -11.73
N ALA A 208 57.74 -25.00 -10.78
CA ALA A 208 57.37 -25.56 -9.48
C ALA A 208 58.18 -25.03 -8.28
N GLY A 209 57.49 -24.96 -7.14
CA GLY A 209 58.05 -24.83 -5.78
C GLY A 209 58.06 -23.42 -5.20
N PRO A 210 58.43 -23.26 -3.90
CA PRO A 210 58.64 -24.30 -2.88
C PRO A 210 57.65 -24.17 -1.69
N GLN A 211 57.87 -24.96 -0.63
CA GLN A 211 57.02 -25.03 0.58
C GLN A 211 57.36 -23.99 1.65
N ALA A 212 56.46 -23.81 2.62
CA ALA A 212 56.60 -22.89 3.76
C ALA A 212 57.34 -23.51 4.96
N PRO A 213 57.77 -22.69 5.94
CA PRO A 213 57.99 -23.10 7.33
C PRO A 213 56.88 -22.57 8.28
N SER A 214 56.92 -23.01 9.53
CA SER A 214 55.89 -22.78 10.57
C SER A 214 56.47 -22.22 11.89
N SER A 215 55.64 -22.10 12.94
CA SER A 215 56.00 -21.79 14.35
C SER A 215 56.23 -20.29 14.69
N ILE A 216 56.17 -19.79 15.95
CA ILE A 216 55.93 -20.43 17.27
C ILE A 216 55.35 -19.45 18.35
N LEU A 217 54.83 -20.04 19.45
CA LEU A 217 54.43 -19.55 20.80
C LEU A 217 54.71 -18.11 21.32
N SER A 218 53.75 -17.53 22.06
CA SER A 218 53.83 -16.99 23.45
C SER A 218 52.49 -16.28 23.80
N ASN A 219 51.75 -16.56 24.88
CA ASN A 219 51.94 -16.52 26.36
C ASN A 219 51.38 -15.27 27.06
N THR A 220 50.55 -15.53 28.08
CA THR A 220 49.91 -14.66 29.13
C THR A 220 50.94 -14.08 30.14
N PRO A 221 50.64 -13.16 31.12
CA PRO A 221 49.42 -13.15 31.97
C PRO A 221 48.90 -11.86 32.70
N LEU A 222 47.79 -12.06 33.42
CA LEU A 222 47.22 -11.40 34.64
C LEU A 222 47.73 -10.02 35.13
N GLN A 223 46.79 -9.14 35.49
CA GLN A 223 46.35 -8.79 36.88
C GLN A 223 45.25 -7.68 36.84
N ASP A 224 44.58 -7.25 37.91
CA ASP A 224 43.86 -7.88 39.06
C ASP A 224 43.20 -6.73 39.88
N ARG A 225 42.10 -6.98 40.61
CA ARG A 225 41.44 -6.11 41.63
C ARG A 225 40.72 -4.82 41.13
N GLY A 226 39.66 -4.33 41.80
CA GLY A 226 38.87 -4.95 42.88
C GLY A 226 37.98 -3.99 43.69
N ARG A 227 37.07 -4.56 44.49
CA ARG A 227 36.04 -3.94 45.38
C ARG A 227 34.88 -3.18 44.69
N GLN A 228 33.58 -3.31 45.03
CA GLN A 228 32.80 -3.97 46.12
C GLN A 228 32.56 -3.18 47.43
N GLN A 229 31.34 -2.63 47.58
CA GLN A 229 30.51 -2.47 48.81
C GLN A 229 29.11 -1.92 48.39
N THR A 230 27.89 -2.26 48.88
CA THR A 230 27.28 -3.20 49.88
C THR A 230 26.82 -2.66 51.27
N LEU A 231 25.71 -1.90 51.32
CA LEU A 231 24.74 -1.68 52.44
C LEU A 231 23.39 -1.25 51.77
N THR A 232 22.17 -1.79 51.96
CA THR A 232 21.27 -2.02 53.13
C THR A 232 20.79 -0.71 53.81
N GLU A 233 19.52 -0.51 54.21
CA GLU A 233 18.39 -1.43 54.43
C GLU A 233 16.99 -0.73 54.49
N GLY A 234 15.87 -1.48 54.43
CA GLY A 234 14.50 -1.07 54.86
C GLY A 234 13.64 -0.29 53.83
N GLY A 235 12.30 -0.44 53.74
CA GLY A 235 11.36 -1.31 54.47
C GLY A 235 9.98 -1.43 53.76
N MET A 236 9.09 -2.33 54.23
CA MET A 236 7.83 -2.72 53.56
C MET A 236 6.56 -2.01 54.15
N PRO A 237 5.37 -2.07 53.49
CA PRO A 237 4.39 -3.09 53.90
C PRO A 237 3.46 -3.68 52.80
N THR A 238 3.45 -5.01 52.73
CA THR A 238 2.35 -5.97 52.51
C THR A 238 1.03 -5.57 51.81
N GLY A 239 0.67 -6.36 50.78
CA GLY A 239 -0.71 -6.61 50.30
C GLY A 239 -0.79 -7.99 49.64
N SER A 240 -1.88 -8.75 49.80
CA SER A 240 -1.90 -10.21 49.49
C SER A 240 -2.93 -10.65 48.44
N GLY A 241 -2.60 -11.72 47.70
CA GLY A 241 -3.52 -12.38 46.76
C GLY A 241 -2.93 -13.70 46.23
N SER A 242 -3.56 -14.84 46.50
CA SER A 242 -3.02 -16.18 46.22
C SER A 242 -3.57 -16.81 44.94
N TRP A 243 -2.71 -17.41 44.12
CA TRP A 243 -3.10 -18.26 42.99
C TRP A 243 -2.97 -19.74 43.35
N ARG A 244 -4.03 -20.54 43.12
CA ARG A 244 -4.02 -21.99 43.37
C ARG A 244 -3.60 -22.76 42.11
N ARG A 245 -2.64 -23.69 42.26
CA ARG A 245 -2.39 -24.74 41.27
C ARG A 245 -3.50 -25.80 41.34
N ILE A 246 -3.98 -26.27 40.19
CA ILE A 246 -4.69 -27.55 40.07
C ILE A 246 -3.69 -28.61 39.55
N ARG A 247 -3.78 -29.84 40.06
CA ARG A 247 -2.89 -30.96 39.68
C ARG A 247 -3.40 -31.65 38.42
N ALA A 248 -2.47 -32.16 37.60
CA ALA A 248 -2.77 -33.10 36.53
C ALA A 248 -2.24 -34.50 36.87
N GLY A 249 -2.98 -35.52 36.43
CA GLY A 249 -2.64 -36.95 36.54
C GLY A 249 -3.90 -37.80 36.32
N HIS A 250 -3.82 -39.07 35.98
CA HIS A 250 -2.67 -39.87 35.48
C HIS A 250 -3.24 -41.20 34.93
N ALA A 251 -2.52 -41.87 34.03
CA ALA A 251 -2.92 -43.12 33.36
C ALA A 251 -4.17 -43.02 32.42
N GLY A 252 -4.27 -43.84 31.36
CA GLY A 252 -3.29 -44.79 30.82
C GLY A 252 -3.86 -45.64 29.67
N GLY A 253 -3.02 -46.51 29.08
CA GLY A 253 -3.43 -47.51 28.08
C GLY A 253 -2.83 -47.30 26.68
N CYS A 254 -2.38 -48.39 26.04
CA CYS A 254 -1.80 -48.40 24.69
C CYS A 254 -2.16 -49.69 23.93
N ARG A 255 -2.02 -49.64 22.59
CA ARG A 255 -1.99 -50.74 21.59
C ARG A 255 -3.34 -51.18 20.96
N CYS A 256 -3.37 -51.10 19.62
CA CYS A 256 -3.54 -52.18 18.61
C CYS A 256 -4.30 -53.47 19.03
N THR A 257 -5.11 -54.13 18.20
CA THR A 257 -5.02 -54.42 16.74
C THR A 257 -6.41 -54.54 16.04
N ALA A 258 -6.45 -55.00 14.78
CA ALA A 258 -7.66 -55.10 13.93
C ALA A 258 -8.36 -56.49 13.93
N GLY A 259 -9.63 -56.58 13.50
CA GLY A 259 -10.38 -57.84 13.33
C GLY A 259 -11.73 -57.72 12.61
N LYS A 260 -11.97 -58.54 11.57
CA LYS A 260 -13.08 -58.54 10.60
C LYS A 260 -14.44 -59.10 11.11
N THR A 261 -15.50 -58.85 10.32
CA THR A 261 -16.76 -59.65 10.11
C THR A 261 -17.77 -59.82 11.28
N GLY A 262 -19.09 -59.92 11.06
CA GLY A 262 -19.90 -59.79 9.82
C GLY A 262 -21.38 -60.27 9.97
N MET A 263 -22.17 -60.15 8.89
CA MET A 263 -23.57 -60.63 8.67
C MET A 263 -24.76 -59.87 9.33
N GLY A 264 -25.92 -59.85 8.63
CA GLY A 264 -27.23 -59.40 9.15
C GLY A 264 -28.08 -58.58 8.15
N GLN A 265 -28.97 -59.22 7.38
CA GLN A 265 -29.95 -58.61 6.46
C GLN A 265 -31.36 -59.21 6.70
N PRO A 266 -32.46 -58.50 6.40
CA PRO A 266 -33.08 -58.57 5.06
C PRO A 266 -33.71 -57.25 4.51
N VAL A 267 -34.15 -57.31 3.25
CA VAL A 267 -34.84 -56.24 2.47
C VAL A 267 -36.32 -56.62 2.22
N PRO A 268 -37.19 -55.69 1.76
CA PRO A 268 -37.61 -55.65 0.33
C PRO A 268 -37.49 -54.22 -0.29
N SER A 269 -37.05 -53.97 -1.54
CA SER A 269 -37.47 -54.42 -2.90
C SER A 269 -38.76 -53.71 -3.38
N LEU A 270 -38.97 -53.23 -4.63
CA LEU A 270 -38.39 -53.42 -6.00
C LEU A 270 -38.41 -52.02 -6.74
N ILE A 271 -38.08 -51.72 -8.01
CA ILE A 271 -37.50 -52.29 -9.27
C ILE A 271 -36.96 -51.04 -10.06
N LEU A 272 -35.81 -50.98 -10.75
CA LEU A 272 -35.44 -51.41 -12.14
C LEU A 272 -36.29 -50.78 -13.27
N THR A 273 -35.79 -50.51 -14.49
CA THR A 273 -34.93 -51.29 -15.42
C THR A 273 -34.01 -50.39 -16.30
N ASN A 274 -32.70 -50.64 -16.45
CA ASN A 274 -31.99 -51.38 -17.55
C ASN A 274 -31.60 -50.53 -18.80
N LEU A 275 -30.53 -50.78 -19.60
CA LEU A 275 -29.33 -51.67 -19.52
C LEU A 275 -28.28 -51.34 -20.64
N ILE A 276 -27.07 -51.93 -20.53
CA ILE A 276 -26.16 -52.42 -21.63
C ILE A 276 -25.17 -51.46 -22.35
N PHE A 277 -24.00 -52.04 -22.67
CA PHE A 277 -22.78 -51.58 -23.40
C PHE A 277 -22.65 -52.37 -24.73
N PRO A 278 -21.93 -51.94 -25.80
CA PRO A 278 -20.53 -52.44 -25.97
C PRO A 278 -19.52 -51.60 -26.81
N GLU A 279 -18.24 -51.80 -26.45
CA GLU A 279 -17.01 -52.05 -27.25
C GLU A 279 -16.66 -51.45 -28.65
N ALA A 280 -15.34 -51.18 -28.77
CA ALA A 280 -14.41 -51.52 -29.87
C ALA A 280 -14.02 -50.51 -30.99
N LEU A 281 -12.79 -50.74 -31.48
CA LEU A 281 -12.05 -50.12 -32.60
C LEU A 281 -11.59 -48.64 -32.42
N GLY A 282 -10.34 -48.25 -32.75
CA GLY A 282 -9.13 -49.04 -33.03
C GLY A 282 -8.18 -48.42 -34.08
N TRP A 283 -6.88 -48.73 -33.96
CA TRP A 283 -5.79 -48.54 -34.95
C TRP A 283 -5.11 -47.16 -35.10
N CYS A 284 -3.91 -47.18 -35.69
CA CYS A 284 -2.87 -46.14 -35.73
C CYS A 284 -2.03 -46.32 -37.03
N TRP A 285 -0.80 -45.77 -37.12
CA TRP A 285 0.17 -45.84 -38.26
C TRP A 285 -0.14 -44.91 -39.46
N LEU A 286 0.81 -44.31 -40.19
CA LEU A 286 2.27 -44.10 -40.01
C LEU A 286 2.73 -42.80 -40.73
N CYS A 287 3.95 -42.32 -40.45
CA CYS A 287 4.68 -41.35 -41.26
C CYS A 287 5.06 -41.88 -42.67
N ALA A 288 5.25 -41.00 -43.68
CA ALA A 288 6.52 -40.87 -44.42
C ALA A 288 6.51 -39.86 -45.59
N THR A 289 7.62 -39.12 -45.67
CA THR A 289 8.20 -38.29 -46.74
C THR A 289 8.02 -38.77 -48.20
N ILE A 290 7.84 -37.84 -49.17
CA ILE A 290 8.72 -37.73 -50.37
C ILE A 290 8.49 -36.46 -51.24
N THR A 291 9.61 -35.82 -51.53
CA THR A 291 10.01 -34.85 -52.58
C THR A 291 9.15 -34.66 -53.83
N ARG A 292 8.86 -33.39 -54.20
CA ARG A 292 9.14 -32.88 -55.56
C ARG A 292 9.25 -31.35 -55.67
N MET A 293 10.34 -30.88 -56.27
CA MET A 293 10.46 -29.51 -56.78
C MET A 293 9.67 -29.34 -58.08
N ARG A 294 9.14 -28.13 -58.33
CA ARG A 294 9.01 -27.58 -59.69
C ARG A 294 9.39 -26.11 -59.71
N THR A 295 10.07 -25.70 -60.76
CA THR A 295 10.60 -24.36 -61.01
C THR A 295 9.59 -23.50 -61.77
N ALA A 296 9.52 -22.20 -61.44
CA ALA A 296 8.81 -21.20 -62.25
C ALA A 296 9.50 -19.82 -62.13
N THR A 297 10.38 -19.55 -63.09
CA THR A 297 10.81 -18.24 -63.63
C THR A 297 10.51 -16.96 -62.83
N CYS A 298 11.56 -16.27 -62.40
CA CYS A 298 11.50 -14.85 -62.04
C CYS A 298 11.44 -13.97 -63.32
N GLY A 299 10.43 -13.11 -63.44
CA GLY A 299 10.31 -12.11 -64.50
C GLY A 299 10.45 -10.69 -63.95
N ARG A 300 11.30 -9.86 -64.57
CA ARG A 300 11.38 -8.42 -64.27
C ARG A 300 10.26 -7.68 -65.00
N ALA A 301 9.56 -6.81 -64.27
CA ALA A 301 8.79 -5.71 -64.85
C ALA A 301 8.92 -4.47 -63.94
N SER A 302 8.91 -3.29 -64.53
CA SER A 302 9.10 -1.99 -63.88
C SER A 302 7.90 -1.08 -64.14
N GLY A 303 7.52 -0.25 -63.17
CA GLY A 303 6.46 0.75 -63.35
C GLY A 303 5.87 1.19 -62.01
N ALA A 304 5.26 2.37 -61.97
CA ALA A 304 4.67 2.96 -60.78
C ALA A 304 3.16 3.17 -60.94
N SER A 305 2.50 3.44 -59.80
CA SER A 305 1.14 4.00 -59.65
C SER A 305 -0.02 3.29 -60.36
N PHE A 306 -0.98 2.79 -59.57
CA PHE A 306 -2.16 3.60 -59.27
C PHE A 306 -2.83 3.17 -57.96
N LEU A 307 -3.91 3.86 -57.57
CA LEU A 307 -4.59 3.75 -56.27
C LEU A 307 -5.96 3.04 -56.38
N GLU A 308 -6.49 2.70 -55.19
CA GLU A 308 -7.88 2.34 -54.86
C GLU A 308 -8.43 0.88 -54.97
N HIS A 309 -9.20 0.54 -53.93
CA HIS A 309 -10.27 -0.48 -53.79
C HIS A 309 -10.03 -1.90 -54.38
N CYS A 310 -9.84 -2.96 -53.57
CA CYS A 310 -10.87 -3.45 -52.63
C CYS A 310 -10.35 -4.57 -51.68
N GLY A 311 -10.92 -4.67 -50.46
CA GLY A 311 -11.46 -5.96 -49.99
C GLY A 311 -10.56 -7.01 -49.29
N ARG A 312 -10.47 -6.88 -47.95
CA ARG A 312 -10.50 -7.97 -46.92
C ARG A 312 -9.27 -8.89 -46.67
N GLN A 313 -9.08 -9.15 -45.38
CA GLN A 313 -8.47 -10.34 -44.75
C GLN A 313 -7.00 -10.69 -45.07
N SER A 314 -6.06 -10.21 -44.25
CA SER A 314 -5.44 -11.05 -43.19
C SER A 314 -4.30 -10.33 -42.43
N GLN A 315 -4.58 -9.17 -41.80
CA GLN A 315 -3.69 -8.67 -40.75
C GLN A 315 -4.08 -9.30 -39.42
N ARG A 316 -3.37 -10.37 -39.02
CA ARG A 316 -3.52 -11.04 -37.73
C ARG A 316 -2.85 -10.20 -36.63
N GLN A 317 -3.46 -9.06 -36.34
CA GLN A 317 -2.93 -8.02 -35.46
C GLN A 317 -2.73 -8.57 -34.04
N LYS A 318 -1.47 -8.63 -33.59
CA LYS A 318 -1.13 -8.98 -32.21
C LYS A 318 -1.63 -7.84 -31.31
N SER A 319 -2.54 -8.12 -30.40
CA SER A 319 -3.10 -7.15 -29.45
C SER A 319 -2.04 -6.73 -28.43
N ILE A 320 -1.30 -5.68 -28.74
CA ILE A 320 -0.44 -5.00 -27.77
C ILE A 320 -1.36 -4.26 -26.79
N VAL A 321 -1.44 -4.76 -25.55
CA VAL A 321 -2.06 -4.03 -24.44
C VAL A 321 -1.08 -2.93 -24.02
N GLN A 322 -1.17 -1.79 -24.69
CA GLN A 322 -0.39 -0.60 -24.39
C GLN A 322 -1.03 0.07 -23.15
N LEU A 323 -0.32 0.02 -22.02
CA LEU A 323 -0.78 0.60 -20.75
C LEU A 323 -0.61 2.12 -20.77
N ASP A 324 -1.61 2.82 -21.32
CA ASP A 324 -1.66 4.28 -21.35
C ASP A 324 -1.92 4.89 -19.96
N LEU A 325 -0.87 4.92 -19.14
CA LEU A 325 -0.89 5.46 -17.78
C LEU A 325 -1.27 6.96 -17.73
N ALA A 326 -1.21 7.67 -18.85
CA ALA A 326 -1.63 9.06 -18.95
C ALA A 326 -3.17 9.23 -18.94
N SER A 327 -3.95 8.19 -19.25
CA SER A 327 -5.42 8.21 -19.22
C SER A 327 -6.08 7.22 -18.27
N THR A 328 -5.40 6.13 -17.86
CA THR A 328 -6.02 5.12 -16.97
C THR A 328 -6.26 5.63 -15.55
N LYS A 329 -7.54 5.60 -15.13
CA LYS A 329 -7.91 5.61 -13.71
C LYS A 329 -7.39 4.31 -13.06
N LYS A 330 -6.27 4.38 -12.33
CA LYS A 330 -5.60 3.20 -11.76
C LYS A 330 -5.23 3.44 -10.31
N ALA A 331 -5.52 2.45 -9.47
CA ALA A 331 -5.16 2.41 -8.05
C ALA A 331 -4.23 1.21 -7.82
N MET A 332 -2.94 1.48 -7.64
CA MET A 332 -1.96 0.41 -7.43
C MET A 332 -1.85 0.10 -5.94
N ILE A 333 -2.22 -1.11 -5.55
CA ILE A 333 -2.23 -1.56 -4.18
C ILE A 333 -0.81 -1.96 -3.75
N VAL A 334 -0.34 -1.39 -2.64
CA VAL A 334 0.84 -1.84 -1.90
C VAL A 334 0.36 -2.75 -0.76
N PRO A 335 0.67 -4.07 -0.78
CA PRO A 335 0.21 -4.98 0.25
C PRO A 335 0.76 -4.68 1.65
N ALA A 336 -0.15 -4.67 2.61
CA ALA A 336 0.12 -4.35 4.01
C ALA A 336 0.28 -5.61 4.87
N PHE A 337 1.32 -5.60 5.70
CA PHE A 337 1.63 -6.63 6.69
C PHE A 337 1.72 -6.00 8.08
N GLU A 338 1.71 -6.80 9.14
CA GLU A 338 1.85 -6.32 10.52
C GLU A 338 2.85 -7.14 11.33
N THR A 339 3.59 -6.46 12.21
CA THR A 339 4.29 -7.11 13.32
C THR A 339 3.55 -6.85 14.62
N LEU A 340 3.65 -7.79 15.57
CA LEU A 340 3.21 -7.59 16.96
C LEU A 340 4.40 -7.21 17.89
N ARG A 341 5.59 -6.99 17.33
CA ARG A 341 6.83 -6.72 18.09
C ARG A 341 7.30 -5.28 17.87
N TYR A 342 7.51 -4.52 18.95
CA TYR A 342 8.08 -3.16 18.91
C TYR A 342 9.50 -3.09 18.33
N ARG A 343 10.22 -4.22 18.29
CA ARG A 343 11.52 -4.34 17.61
C ARG A 343 11.37 -5.36 16.48
N LEU A 344 11.68 -4.91 15.27
CA LEU A 344 11.64 -5.69 14.03
C LEU A 344 12.99 -5.56 13.33
N SER A 345 13.59 -6.67 12.91
CA SER A 345 14.60 -6.62 11.86
C SER A 345 13.81 -6.42 10.56
N PHE A 346 13.85 -5.21 9.99
CA PHE A 346 12.99 -4.90 8.85
C PHE A 346 13.51 -5.65 7.60
N PRO A 347 12.66 -6.44 6.93
CA PRO A 347 13.10 -7.28 5.81
C PRO A 347 13.59 -6.43 4.64
N LYS A 348 14.66 -6.88 4.00
CA LYS A 348 15.31 -6.21 2.86
C LYS A 348 14.82 -6.73 1.52
N SER A 349 13.98 -7.77 1.51
CA SER A 349 13.46 -8.39 0.30
C SER A 349 12.12 -9.08 0.53
N LYS A 350 11.37 -9.31 -0.57
CA LYS A 350 10.16 -10.15 -0.54
C LYS A 350 10.44 -11.57 -0.01
N ALA A 351 11.59 -12.16 -0.33
CA ALA A 351 11.94 -13.50 0.15
C ALA A 351 12.13 -13.55 1.68
N GLU A 352 12.72 -12.51 2.26
CA GLU A 352 12.88 -12.37 3.71
C GLU A 352 11.52 -12.14 4.40
N LEU A 353 10.68 -11.26 3.85
CA LEU A 353 9.30 -11.06 4.32
C LEU A 353 8.49 -12.38 4.30
N LEU A 354 8.60 -13.17 3.24
CA LEU A 354 7.95 -14.49 3.13
C LEU A 354 8.43 -15.45 4.22
N SER A 355 9.74 -15.52 4.46
CA SER A 355 10.29 -16.31 5.57
C SER A 355 9.78 -15.82 6.93
N MET A 356 9.65 -14.51 7.14
CA MET A 356 9.12 -13.93 8.38
C MET A 356 7.62 -14.22 8.60
N LEU A 357 6.83 -14.31 7.53
CA LEU A 357 5.44 -14.79 7.56
C LEU A 357 5.38 -16.28 7.92
N ASP A 358 6.23 -17.10 7.31
CA ASP A 358 6.27 -18.56 7.54
C ASP A 358 6.76 -18.94 8.94
N MET A 359 7.61 -18.09 9.54
CA MET A 359 7.99 -18.17 10.96
C MET A 359 6.96 -17.57 11.94
N GLY A 360 5.84 -17.03 11.47
CA GLY A 360 4.82 -16.37 12.32
C GLY A 360 5.34 -15.14 13.07
N THR A 361 6.32 -14.44 12.50
CA THR A 361 6.90 -13.19 13.07
C THR A 361 6.31 -11.92 12.45
N LEU A 362 5.74 -12.07 11.25
CA LEU A 362 4.86 -11.12 10.58
C LEU A 362 3.54 -11.81 10.25
N PHE A 363 2.51 -10.99 10.01
CA PHE A 363 1.19 -11.43 9.56
C PHE A 363 0.70 -10.51 8.42
N THR A 364 -0.35 -10.91 7.70
CA THR A 364 -1.08 -9.98 6.82
C THR A 364 -1.84 -8.96 7.67
N PHE A 365 -1.87 -7.69 7.26
CA PHE A 365 -2.42 -6.61 8.11
C PHE A 365 -3.89 -6.87 8.48
N ARG A 366 -4.19 -6.71 9.77
CA ARG A 366 -5.49 -6.94 10.42
C ARG A 366 -6.11 -8.33 10.23
N TYR A 367 -5.34 -9.37 9.88
CA TYR A 367 -5.87 -10.73 9.61
C TYR A 367 -6.83 -11.26 10.68
N HIS A 368 -6.58 -10.90 11.95
CA HIS A 368 -7.28 -11.36 13.15
C HIS A 368 -8.46 -10.50 13.61
N VAL A 369 -8.73 -9.34 12.97
CA VAL A 369 -9.77 -8.37 13.39
C VAL A 369 -10.53 -7.69 12.26
N TRP A 370 -9.96 -7.59 11.05
CA TRP A 370 -10.58 -6.91 9.90
C TRP A 370 -10.18 -7.58 8.58
N THR A 371 -10.34 -8.90 8.52
CA THR A 371 -9.90 -9.73 7.38
C THR A 371 -10.54 -9.28 6.06
N LYS A 372 -11.83 -8.91 6.06
CA LYS A 372 -12.56 -8.39 4.88
C LYS A 372 -11.84 -7.19 4.24
N GLY A 373 -11.36 -6.24 5.05
CA GLY A 373 -10.75 -5.00 4.57
C GLY A 373 -9.48 -5.17 3.73
N HIS A 374 -8.85 -6.34 3.75
CA HIS A 374 -7.66 -6.60 2.93
C HIS A 374 -7.71 -7.92 2.14
N ALA A 375 -8.73 -8.77 2.33
CA ALA A 375 -8.85 -10.06 1.65
C ALA A 375 -8.78 -9.99 0.10
N PRO A 376 -9.41 -9.00 -0.60
CA PRO A 376 -9.34 -8.90 -2.06
C PRO A 376 -7.93 -8.71 -2.63
N THR A 377 -6.98 -8.22 -1.82
CA THR A 377 -5.54 -8.17 -2.17
C THR A 377 -5.00 -9.55 -2.59
N ASN A 378 -5.63 -10.64 -2.12
CA ASN A 378 -5.28 -12.02 -2.37
C ASN A 378 -3.80 -12.30 -2.05
N PHE A 379 -3.45 -12.22 -0.77
CA PHE A 379 -2.09 -12.45 -0.29
C PHE A 379 -1.51 -13.82 -0.70
N ALA A 380 -2.35 -14.85 -0.85
CA ALA A 380 -1.91 -16.17 -1.34
C ALA A 380 -1.34 -16.10 -2.77
N LYS A 381 -2.04 -15.40 -3.68
CA LYS A 381 -1.55 -15.06 -5.02
C LYS A 381 -0.35 -14.12 -4.96
N TRP A 382 -0.34 -13.15 -4.05
CA TRP A 382 0.79 -12.23 -3.89
C TRP A 382 2.11 -12.95 -3.62
N ARG A 383 2.12 -13.98 -2.75
CA ARG A 383 3.34 -14.71 -2.38
C ARG A 383 4.15 -15.20 -3.58
N THR A 384 3.47 -15.71 -4.61
CA THR A 384 4.09 -16.27 -5.82
C THR A 384 4.06 -15.34 -7.04
N ALA A 385 3.31 -14.22 -6.99
CA ALA A 385 3.23 -13.27 -8.08
C ALA A 385 4.60 -12.60 -8.38
N THR A 386 4.94 -12.53 -9.68
CA THR A 386 6.12 -11.83 -10.22
C THR A 386 5.74 -10.63 -11.10
N THR A 387 4.48 -10.54 -11.53
CA THR A 387 3.91 -9.42 -12.29
C THR A 387 2.72 -8.81 -11.54
N PRO A 388 2.42 -7.51 -11.74
CA PRO A 388 1.21 -6.90 -11.20
C PRO A 388 -0.06 -7.63 -11.66
N TYR A 389 -1.08 -7.65 -10.80
CA TYR A 389 -2.33 -8.33 -11.10
C TYR A 389 -3.55 -7.52 -10.64
N ARG A 390 -4.61 -7.55 -11.46
CA ARG A 390 -5.91 -6.99 -11.09
C ARG A 390 -6.58 -7.78 -9.97
N VAL A 391 -7.35 -7.06 -9.16
CA VAL A 391 -8.29 -7.57 -8.15
C VAL A 391 -9.58 -6.77 -8.28
N GLU A 392 -10.71 -7.40 -7.97
CA GLU A 392 -11.99 -6.70 -7.93
C GLU A 392 -12.18 -6.00 -6.58
N TRP A 393 -13.06 -4.99 -6.53
CA TRP A 393 -13.50 -4.39 -5.27
C TRP A 393 -14.52 -5.29 -4.58
N GLU A 394 -14.44 -5.40 -3.26
CA GLU A 394 -15.43 -6.07 -2.40
C GLU A 394 -15.85 -5.15 -1.25
N ALA A 395 -16.97 -5.47 -0.60
CA ALA A 395 -17.48 -4.71 0.53
C ALA A 395 -16.44 -4.57 1.66
N ASP A 396 -16.37 -3.39 2.27
CA ASP A 396 -15.42 -3.00 3.31
C ASP A 396 -13.93 -2.96 2.91
N PHE A 397 -13.58 -3.14 1.62
CA PHE A 397 -12.19 -3.16 1.14
C PHE A 397 -11.45 -1.82 1.38
N GLU A 398 -10.26 -1.89 1.98
CA GLU A 398 -9.47 -0.75 2.46
C GLU A 398 -7.95 -0.87 2.16
N PRO A 399 -7.52 -1.08 0.91
CA PRO A 399 -6.10 -1.16 0.55
C PRO A 399 -5.37 0.17 0.70
N TYR A 400 -4.05 0.10 0.85
CA TYR A 400 -3.15 1.24 0.69
C TYR A 400 -2.77 1.36 -0.78
N VAL A 401 -2.98 2.54 -1.37
CA VAL A 401 -2.95 2.73 -2.83
C VAL A 401 -2.04 3.87 -3.26
N VAL A 402 -1.38 3.65 -4.40
CA VAL A 402 -0.74 4.70 -5.20
C VAL A 402 -1.70 5.07 -6.33
N VAL A 403 -2.07 6.35 -6.39
CA VAL A 403 -3.04 6.94 -7.33
C VAL A 403 -2.47 8.22 -7.93
N ARG A 404 -3.07 8.73 -9.00
CA ARG A 404 -2.76 10.06 -9.54
C ARG A 404 -3.27 11.18 -8.62
N ARG A 405 -2.69 12.38 -8.74
CA ARG A 405 -3.07 13.58 -7.97
C ARG A 405 -4.48 14.11 -8.25
N ASP A 406 -5.12 13.67 -9.33
CA ASP A 406 -6.49 14.01 -9.72
C ASP A 406 -7.56 13.03 -9.20
N CYS A 407 -7.21 12.15 -8.26
CA CYS A 407 -8.17 11.31 -7.55
C CYS A 407 -9.12 12.14 -6.64
N PRO A 408 -10.33 11.63 -6.32
CA PRO A 408 -11.25 12.27 -5.37
C PRO A 408 -10.61 12.56 -4.00
N GLU A 409 -11.04 13.65 -3.38
CA GLU A 409 -10.81 13.95 -1.96
C GLU A 409 -11.55 12.93 -1.05
N TYR A 410 -11.05 12.71 0.17
CA TYR A 410 -11.76 11.91 1.17
C TYR A 410 -13.02 12.66 1.67
N ASP A 411 -14.16 11.96 1.80
CA ASP A 411 -15.39 12.57 2.33
C ASP A 411 -15.22 12.95 3.81
N ARG A 412 -15.42 14.25 4.09
CA ARG A 412 -15.26 14.85 5.42
C ARG A 412 -16.33 14.45 6.45
N ARG A 413 -17.40 13.74 6.09
CA ARG A 413 -18.40 13.25 7.05
C ARG A 413 -17.85 12.17 7.99
N PHE A 414 -16.82 11.44 7.57
CA PHE A 414 -16.20 10.35 8.34
C PHE A 414 -15.04 10.84 9.23
N VAL A 415 -15.39 11.60 10.28
CA VAL A 415 -14.44 12.01 11.34
C VAL A 415 -14.14 10.87 12.32
N GLY A 416 -13.01 10.97 13.03
CA GLY A 416 -12.58 9.99 14.02
C GLY A 416 -12.20 8.63 13.44
N PHE A 417 -12.69 7.56 14.04
CA PHE A 417 -12.46 6.16 13.65
C PHE A 417 -13.64 5.55 12.88
N GLY A 418 -13.31 4.81 11.82
CA GLY A 418 -14.23 3.93 11.08
C GLY A 418 -14.72 4.54 9.76
N TRP A 419 -14.86 3.69 8.75
CA TRP A 419 -15.36 4.00 7.40
C TRP A 419 -14.65 5.11 6.58
N ASN A 420 -13.70 5.84 7.17
CA ASN A 420 -13.03 6.98 6.53
C ASN A 420 -12.25 6.62 5.25
N LYS A 421 -11.50 5.51 5.25
CA LYS A 421 -10.80 5.01 4.04
C LYS A 421 -11.71 4.16 3.15
N VAL A 422 -12.56 3.31 3.72
CA VAL A 422 -13.53 2.48 2.96
C VAL A 422 -14.38 3.33 2.02
N ALA A 423 -14.89 4.48 2.48
CA ALA A 423 -15.65 5.42 1.66
C ALA A 423 -14.84 5.97 0.46
N HIS A 424 -13.56 6.28 0.66
CA HIS A 424 -12.69 6.77 -0.42
C HIS A 424 -12.38 5.69 -1.46
N ILE A 425 -12.07 4.47 -1.02
CA ILE A 425 -11.86 3.33 -1.92
C ILE A 425 -13.15 2.97 -2.69
N MET A 426 -14.32 3.04 -2.03
CA MET A 426 -15.62 2.92 -2.68
C MET A 426 -15.87 4.02 -3.71
N GLU A 427 -15.39 5.24 -3.50
CA GLU A 427 -15.49 6.31 -4.51
C GLU A 427 -14.52 6.11 -5.67
N LEU A 428 -13.32 5.57 -5.45
CA LEU A 428 -12.43 5.14 -6.55
C LEU A 428 -13.11 4.04 -7.39
N ASP A 429 -13.69 3.01 -6.76
CA ASP A 429 -14.43 1.94 -7.44
C ASP A 429 -15.66 2.47 -8.22
N ALA A 430 -16.41 3.40 -7.63
CA ALA A 430 -17.56 4.05 -8.29
C ALA A 430 -17.16 4.96 -9.46
N GLN A 431 -15.91 5.43 -9.45
CA GLN A 431 -15.30 6.14 -10.57
C GLN A 431 -14.59 5.19 -11.54
N GLU A 432 -14.74 3.87 -11.43
CA GLU A 432 -14.14 2.87 -12.35
C GLU A 432 -12.60 2.84 -12.32
N TYR A 433 -11.99 3.00 -11.14
CA TYR A 433 -10.54 2.81 -10.99
C TYR A 433 -10.14 1.32 -11.05
N GLU A 434 -9.13 1.02 -11.85
CA GLU A 434 -8.51 -0.31 -11.91
C GLU A 434 -7.64 -0.58 -10.67
N PHE A 435 -8.07 -1.49 -9.79
CA PHE A 435 -7.27 -1.96 -8.66
C PHE A 435 -6.22 -3.00 -9.10
N THR A 436 -4.94 -2.64 -8.99
CA THR A 436 -3.81 -3.49 -9.39
C THR A 436 -2.88 -3.73 -8.20
N VAL A 437 -2.73 -4.97 -7.75
CA VAL A 437 -1.76 -5.32 -6.70
C VAL A 437 -0.35 -5.41 -7.28
N LEU A 438 0.60 -4.72 -6.66
CA LEU A 438 2.01 -4.73 -7.01
C LEU A 438 2.71 -5.98 -6.43
N PRO A 439 3.45 -6.76 -7.23
CA PRO A 439 3.97 -8.06 -6.82
C PRO A 439 5.18 -7.95 -5.88
N ASN A 440 5.95 -6.87 -5.98
CA ASN A 440 7.24 -6.72 -5.30
C ASN A 440 7.26 -5.60 -4.26
N ALA A 441 6.23 -4.74 -4.21
CA ALA A 441 6.03 -3.77 -3.14
C ALA A 441 5.42 -4.39 -1.89
N TYR A 442 5.76 -3.84 -0.72
CA TYR A 442 5.07 -4.08 0.54
C TYR A 442 5.31 -2.95 1.55
N MET A 443 4.49 -2.92 2.59
CA MET A 443 4.60 -2.02 3.75
C MET A 443 4.27 -2.78 5.04
N ILE A 444 4.89 -2.42 6.16
CA ILE A 444 4.70 -3.09 7.46
C ILE A 444 4.17 -2.10 8.49
N HIS A 445 3.04 -2.45 9.10
CA HIS A 445 2.43 -1.79 10.23
C HIS A 445 3.22 -2.04 11.51
N MET A 446 3.52 -0.97 12.25
CA MET A 446 4.27 -1.02 13.51
C MET A 446 3.32 -0.93 14.73
N PRO A 447 3.57 -1.67 15.82
CA PRO A 447 2.77 -1.61 17.04
C PRO A 447 2.69 -0.21 17.66
N HIS A 448 1.47 0.27 17.84
CA HIS A 448 1.17 1.59 18.41
C HIS A 448 0.04 1.50 19.45
N ALA A 449 -0.11 2.54 20.27
CA ALA A 449 -1.23 2.64 21.21
C ALA A 449 -2.57 2.88 20.47
N PRO A 450 -3.70 2.33 20.94
CA PRO A 450 -5.01 2.64 20.37
C PRO A 450 -5.34 4.13 20.55
N SER A 451 -5.98 4.75 19.56
CA SER A 451 -6.39 6.15 19.63
C SER A 451 -7.60 6.37 20.54
N PHE A 452 -7.87 7.64 20.87
CA PHE A 452 -9.07 8.00 21.61
C PHE A 452 -10.35 7.68 20.83
N ASP A 453 -10.39 7.89 19.51
CA ASP A 453 -11.61 7.67 18.73
C ASP A 453 -11.95 6.19 18.49
N ILE A 454 -10.97 5.27 18.37
CA ILE A 454 -11.29 3.82 18.39
C ILE A 454 -11.83 3.40 19.77
N THR A 455 -11.41 4.08 20.83
CA THR A 455 -11.94 3.86 22.19
C THR A 455 -13.37 4.39 22.31
N LYS A 456 -13.67 5.60 21.80
CA LYS A 456 -15.03 6.16 21.70
C LYS A 456 -15.95 5.26 20.86
N PHE A 457 -15.50 4.80 19.69
CA PHE A 457 -16.27 3.89 18.83
C PHE A 457 -16.67 2.58 19.56
N ARG A 458 -15.77 2.05 20.39
CA ARG A 458 -16.02 0.84 21.19
C ARG A 458 -16.99 1.08 22.36
N SER A 459 -16.83 2.17 23.11
CA SER A 459 -17.69 2.44 24.27
C SER A 459 -19.06 3.03 23.91
N ASN A 460 -19.12 3.97 22.96
CA ASN A 460 -20.32 4.75 22.69
C ASN A 460 -21.24 4.09 21.63
N LYS A 461 -22.50 3.79 22.02
CA LYS A 461 -23.53 3.26 21.11
C LYS A 461 -23.96 4.30 20.05
N GLN A 462 -24.15 5.55 20.43
CA GLN A 462 -24.57 6.65 19.55
C GLN A 462 -23.55 6.88 18.42
N TYR A 463 -22.25 6.82 18.74
CA TYR A 463 -21.17 6.85 17.75
C TYR A 463 -21.41 5.80 16.64
N ARG A 464 -21.71 4.54 17.02
CA ARG A 464 -21.91 3.44 16.07
C ARG A 464 -23.20 3.57 15.26
N VAL A 465 -24.26 4.12 15.86
CA VAL A 465 -25.50 4.47 15.13
C VAL A 465 -25.18 5.51 14.07
N CYS A 466 -24.53 6.62 14.44
CA CYS A 466 -24.20 7.69 13.51
C CYS A 466 -23.23 7.27 12.40
N LEU A 467 -22.26 6.40 12.70
CA LEU A 467 -21.39 5.85 11.66
C LEU A 467 -22.19 5.02 10.63
N LYS A 468 -23.25 4.31 11.05
CA LYS A 468 -24.16 3.60 10.12
C LYS A 468 -25.01 4.59 9.32
N THR A 469 -25.63 5.58 9.96
CA THR A 469 -26.43 6.61 9.27
C THR A 469 -25.61 7.38 8.23
N LEU A 470 -24.40 7.80 8.58
CA LEU A 470 -23.49 8.50 7.65
C LEU A 470 -22.97 7.61 6.52
N LYS A 471 -22.84 6.30 6.76
CA LYS A 471 -22.58 5.29 5.71
C LYS A 471 -23.77 5.18 4.75
N GLU A 472 -24.98 5.03 5.26
CA GLU A 472 -26.20 4.93 4.45
C GLU A 472 -26.41 6.18 3.59
N GLU A 473 -26.26 7.37 4.18
CA GLU A 473 -26.26 8.66 3.47
C GLU A 473 -25.19 8.73 2.39
N PHE A 474 -23.96 8.29 2.68
CA PHE A 474 -22.88 8.27 1.70
C PHE A 474 -23.21 7.35 0.52
N GLN A 475 -23.70 6.13 0.78
CA GLN A 475 -24.06 5.18 -0.28
C GLN A 475 -25.23 5.69 -1.15
N GLN A 476 -26.17 6.45 -0.57
CA GLN A 476 -27.20 7.17 -1.33
C GLN A 476 -26.62 8.34 -2.16
N ASP A 477 -25.68 9.11 -1.61
CA ASP A 477 -25.00 10.17 -2.37
C ASP A 477 -24.16 9.58 -3.52
N MET A 478 -23.55 8.41 -3.31
CA MET A 478 -22.83 7.68 -4.35
C MET A 478 -23.76 7.25 -5.50
N SER A 479 -24.94 6.70 -5.20
CA SER A 479 -25.90 6.33 -6.26
C SER A 479 -26.47 7.54 -7.00
N ARG A 480 -26.67 8.68 -6.31
CA ARG A 480 -27.04 9.96 -6.95
C ARG A 480 -25.94 10.51 -7.87
N ARG A 481 -24.67 10.40 -7.47
CA ARG A 481 -23.51 10.96 -8.22
C ARG A 481 -23.02 10.08 -9.37
N HIS A 482 -23.01 8.76 -9.19
CA HIS A 482 -22.39 7.79 -10.10
C HIS A 482 -23.39 6.81 -10.75
N GLY A 483 -24.68 6.95 -10.44
CA GLY A 483 -25.76 6.18 -11.06
C GLY A 483 -25.56 4.67 -10.92
N PHE A 484 -25.68 3.95 -12.04
CA PHE A 484 -25.63 2.49 -12.09
C PHE A 484 -24.36 1.90 -11.47
N ALA A 485 -23.20 2.52 -11.68
CA ALA A 485 -21.91 2.07 -11.15
C ALA A 485 -21.89 1.99 -9.61
N ALA A 486 -22.72 2.78 -8.92
CA ALA A 486 -22.82 2.81 -7.46
C ALA A 486 -24.03 2.05 -6.88
N LEU A 487 -24.95 1.52 -7.71
CA LEU A 487 -26.08 0.73 -7.20
C LEU A 487 -25.63 -0.55 -6.48
N LYS A 488 -24.47 -1.11 -6.86
CA LYS A 488 -23.85 -2.28 -6.20
C LYS A 488 -23.55 -2.09 -4.71
N TYR A 489 -23.46 -0.85 -4.22
CA TYR A 489 -23.21 -0.58 -2.80
C TYR A 489 -24.49 -0.64 -1.95
N LEU A 490 -25.65 -0.35 -2.53
CA LEU A 490 -26.94 -0.34 -1.82
C LEU A 490 -27.45 -1.77 -1.55
N THR A 491 -27.12 -2.72 -2.43
CA THR A 491 -27.54 -4.13 -2.28
C THR A 491 -26.63 -4.94 -1.36
N ALA A 492 -25.42 -4.47 -1.06
CA ALA A 492 -24.42 -5.18 -0.26
C ALA A 492 -24.84 -5.38 1.22
N GLU A 493 -25.62 -4.47 1.81
CA GLU A 493 -26.09 -4.61 3.20
C GLU A 493 -27.23 -5.64 3.35
N ASN A 494 -28.07 -5.84 2.34
CA ASN A 494 -29.26 -6.71 2.45
C ASN A 494 -28.94 -8.21 2.56
N ASN A 495 -27.68 -8.61 2.41
CA ASN A 495 -27.18 -9.99 2.50
C ASN A 495 -26.04 -10.15 3.54
N SER A 496 -25.88 -9.21 4.47
CA SER A 496 -24.75 -9.14 5.45
C SER A 496 -25.14 -9.49 6.88
#